data_AF-A0A8J2JSD4-F1
#
_entry.id   AF-A0A8J2JSD4-F1
#
_cell.length_a   1.000
_cell.length_b   1.000
_cell.length_c   1.000
_cell.angle_alpha   90.00
_cell.angle_beta   90.00
_cell.angle_gamma   90.00
#
_symmetry.space_group_name_H-M   'P 1'
#
loop_
_entity.id
_entity.type
_entity.pdbx_description
1 polymer ?
#
loop_
_entity_poly.entity_id
_entity_poly.type
_entity_poly.pdbx_seq_one_letter_code
_entity_poly.pdbx_strand_id
1 'polypeptide(L)'
;MGFLKIPLKASSSLVVFIEIVSAVAVSILCVLSWQSQDRSAQFFYHPKPKETPDEVNATFTAIVAFWILSLLFVMAYVRLVLASLLFTSVKKKSVKLAYIWMGVKIFAVIMSIFLLLAALTTGFYTKMAAAAEIGFHVITLYYIKVLYDSLDEMRRANDHLISKKSELP
;
A
#
# COMPACT_ATOMS: atom_id res chain seq x y z
N MET A 1 -1.76 -21.37 23.86
CA MET A 1 -0.59 -21.06 23.02
C MET A 1 -0.06 -19.69 23.43
N GLY A 2 1.07 -19.66 24.14
CA GLY A 2 1.70 -18.40 24.55
C GLY A 2 2.37 -17.77 23.34
N PHE A 3 1.76 -16.74 22.75
CA PHE A 3 2.46 -15.90 21.79
C PHE A 3 3.60 -15.19 22.53
N LEU A 4 4.83 -15.35 22.05
CA LEU A 4 5.95 -14.52 22.47
C LEU A 4 5.48 -13.06 22.38
N LYS A 5 5.44 -12.35 23.52
CA LYS A 5 5.17 -10.91 23.54
C LYS A 5 6.36 -10.20 22.88
N ILE A 6 6.29 -10.02 21.57
CA ILE A 6 7.26 -9.20 20.85
C ILE A 6 7.00 -7.74 21.28
N PRO A 7 8.02 -7.00 21.73
CA PRO A 7 7.82 -5.62 22.16
C PRO A 7 7.30 -4.77 21.00
N LEU A 8 6.29 -3.93 21.26
CA LEU A 8 5.62 -3.05 20.27
C LEU A 8 6.62 -2.30 19.38
N LYS A 9 7.73 -1.82 19.95
CA LYS A 9 8.79 -1.13 19.20
C LYS A 9 9.46 -2.03 18.15
N ALA A 10 9.71 -3.30 18.45
CA ALA A 10 10.30 -4.23 17.50
C ALA A 10 9.32 -4.61 16.38
N SER A 11 8.06 -4.91 16.72
CA SER A 11 7.02 -5.22 15.72
C SER A 11 6.72 -4.04 14.80
N SER A 12 6.63 -2.82 15.34
CA SER A 12 6.37 -1.62 14.54
C SER A 12 7.57 -1.25 13.66
N SER A 13 8.80 -1.39 14.16
CA SER A 13 10.02 -1.18 13.35
C SER A 13 10.10 -2.17 12.20
N LEU A 14 9.70 -3.43 12.42
CA LEU A 14 9.63 -4.44 11.37
C LEU A 14 8.60 -4.10 10.30
N VAL A 15 7.39 -3.64 10.69
CA VAL A 15 6.38 -3.20 9.72
C VAL A 15 6.89 -2.00 8.93
N VAL A 16 7.48 -0.99 9.59
CA VAL A 16 8.10 0.16 8.93
C VAL A 16 9.15 -0.28 7.91
N PHE A 17 10.03 -1.22 8.29
CA PHE A 17 11.04 -1.76 7.39
C PHE A 17 10.42 -2.45 6.17
N ILE A 18 9.40 -3.30 6.38
CA ILE A 18 8.68 -3.98 5.29
C ILE A 18 8.01 -2.98 4.35
N GLU A 19 7.35 -1.93 4.86
CA GLU A 19 6.72 -0.89 4.04
C GLU A 19 7.74 -0.16 3.16
N ILE A 20 8.92 0.15 3.70
CA ILE A 20 10.00 0.83 2.94
C ILE A 20 10.58 -0.10 1.87
N VAL A 21 10.96 -1.32 2.24
CA VAL A 21 11.55 -2.28 1.30
C VAL A 21 10.57 -2.66 0.20
N SER A 22 9.29 -2.86 0.55
CA SER A 22 8.24 -3.15 -0.44
C SER A 22 7.95 -1.97 -1.36
N ALA A 23 7.98 -0.72 -0.86
CA ALA A 23 7.84 0.47 -1.70
C ALA A 23 8.95 0.53 -2.76
N VAL A 24 10.21 0.26 -2.37
CA VAL A 24 11.34 0.23 -3.29
C VAL A 24 11.20 -0.93 -4.29
N ALA A 25 10.87 -2.13 -3.82
CA ALA A 25 10.71 -3.31 -4.68
C ALA A 25 9.63 -3.11 -5.74
N VAL A 26 8.47 -2.57 -5.36
CA VAL A 26 7.37 -2.29 -6.30
C VAL A 26 7.74 -1.18 -7.27
N SER A 27 8.44 -0.14 -6.81
CA SER A 27 8.95 0.92 -7.69
C SER A 27 9.88 0.35 -8.76
N ILE A 28 10.83 -0.52 -8.39
CA ILE A 28 11.73 -1.19 -9.34
C ILE A 28 10.94 -2.04 -10.34
N LEU A 29 9.98 -2.84 -9.87
CA LEU A 29 9.12 -3.64 -10.75
C LEU A 29 8.32 -2.76 -11.72
N CYS A 30 7.89 -1.58 -11.29
CA CYS A 30 7.20 -0.63 -12.15
C CYS A 30 8.12 -0.06 -13.23
N VAL A 31 9.36 0.31 -12.90
CA VAL A 31 10.37 0.75 -13.89
C VAL A 31 10.68 -0.36 -14.89
N LEU A 32 10.89 -1.59 -14.42
CA LEU A 32 11.19 -2.74 -15.29
C LEU A 32 10.01 -3.06 -16.20
N SER A 33 8.78 -3.02 -15.68
CA SER A 33 7.58 -3.20 -16.50
C SER A 33 7.47 -2.11 -17.56
N TRP A 34 7.76 -0.85 -17.20
CA TRP A 34 7.79 0.27 -18.13
C TRP A 34 8.79 0.07 -19.26
N GLN A 35 10.04 -0.29 -18.94
CA GLN A 35 11.08 -0.52 -19.93
C GLN A 35 10.79 -1.71 -20.86
N SER A 36 10.08 -2.73 -20.38
CA SER A 36 9.68 -3.88 -21.19
C SER A 36 8.57 -3.59 -22.20
N GLN A 37 7.82 -2.50 -21.99
CA GLN A 37 6.78 -2.05 -22.89
C GLN A 37 7.43 -1.03 -23.83
N ASP A 38 7.83 -1.48 -25.01
CA ASP A 38 8.56 -0.74 -26.06
C ASP A 38 7.71 0.39 -26.70
N ARG A 39 7.03 1.18 -25.86
CA ARG A 39 5.96 2.12 -26.21
C ARG A 39 6.09 3.41 -25.44
N SER A 40 5.86 4.52 -26.15
CA SER A 40 5.77 5.85 -25.56
C SER A 40 4.65 5.95 -24.52
N ALA A 41 4.85 6.72 -23.45
CA ALA A 41 3.80 7.05 -22.48
C ALA A 41 2.60 7.72 -23.16
N GLN A 42 1.51 6.99 -23.30
CA GLN A 42 0.24 7.51 -23.80
C GLN A 42 -0.76 7.52 -22.65
N PHE A 43 -1.18 8.73 -22.28
CA PHE A 43 -2.19 8.95 -21.24
C PHE A 43 -3.61 8.70 -21.76
N PHE A 44 -3.84 9.03 -23.04
CA PHE A 44 -5.14 8.98 -23.68
C PHE A 44 -5.04 8.31 -25.05
N TYR A 45 -6.07 7.53 -25.38
CA TYR A 45 -6.22 6.95 -26.70
C TYR A 45 -6.57 8.04 -27.70
N HIS A 46 -5.80 8.12 -28.78
CA HIS A 46 -6.05 9.02 -29.90
C HIS A 46 -6.29 8.16 -31.14
N PRO A 47 -7.54 8.05 -31.63
CA PRO A 47 -7.85 7.19 -32.76
C PRO A 47 -7.11 7.67 -34.01
N LYS A 48 -6.41 6.75 -34.68
CA LYS A 48 -5.77 7.04 -35.96
C LYS A 48 -6.65 6.60 -37.14
N PRO A 49 -6.56 7.27 -38.29
CA PRO A 49 -7.28 6.83 -39.47
C PRO A 49 -6.83 5.43 -39.89
N LYS A 50 -7.79 4.52 -40.12
CA LYS A 50 -7.59 3.13 -40.58
C LYS A 50 -6.91 2.18 -39.58
N GLU A 51 -7.09 2.38 -38.27
CA GLU A 51 -6.64 1.37 -37.29
C GLU A 51 -7.39 0.05 -37.43
N THR A 52 -6.65 -1.04 -37.34
CA THR A 52 -7.20 -2.39 -37.20
C THR A 52 -7.68 -2.62 -35.76
N PRO A 53 -8.66 -3.52 -35.53
CA PRO A 53 -9.10 -3.87 -34.18
C PRO A 53 -7.95 -4.31 -33.25
N ASP A 54 -6.93 -4.99 -33.81
CA ASP A 54 -5.75 -5.43 -33.07
C ASP A 54 -4.88 -4.26 -32.60
N GLU A 55 -4.70 -3.24 -33.45
CA GLU A 55 -3.97 -2.01 -33.08
C GLU A 55 -4.70 -1.20 -32.01
N VAL A 56 -6.04 -1.11 -32.10
CA VAL A 56 -6.87 -0.45 -31.08
C VAL A 56 -6.73 -1.18 -29.75
N ASN A 57 -6.91 -2.50 -29.74
CA ASN A 57 -6.82 -3.31 -28.52
C ASN A 57 -5.42 -3.20 -27.90
N ALA A 58 -4.37 -3.32 -28.71
CA ALA A 58 -3.01 -3.20 -28.23
C ALA A 58 -2.74 -1.80 -27.64
N THR A 59 -3.22 -0.73 -28.26
CA THR A 59 -3.07 0.64 -27.75
C THR A 59 -3.80 0.83 -26.43
N PHE A 60 -5.03 0.32 -26.33
CA PHE A 60 -5.81 0.34 -25.08
C PHE A 60 -5.10 -0.41 -23.96
N THR A 61 -4.58 -1.62 -24.22
CA THR A 61 -3.79 -2.39 -23.25
C THR A 61 -2.58 -1.62 -22.75
N ALA A 62 -1.88 -0.89 -23.62
CA ALA A 62 -0.72 -0.09 -23.22
C ALA A 62 -1.12 1.11 -22.35
N ILE A 63 -2.22 1.79 -22.66
CA ILE A 63 -2.75 2.89 -21.84
C ILE A 63 -3.16 2.39 -20.47
N VAL A 64 -3.88 1.27 -20.41
CA VAL A 64 -4.29 0.64 -19.14
C VAL A 64 -3.05 0.26 -18.32
N ALA A 65 -2.04 -0.34 -18.96
CA ALA A 65 -0.78 -0.68 -18.29
C ALA A 65 -0.06 0.56 -17.74
N PHE A 66 0.00 1.66 -18.50
CA PHE A 66 0.59 2.92 -18.03
C PHE A 66 -0.13 3.46 -16.79
N TRP A 67 -1.47 3.48 -16.78
CA TRP A 67 -2.26 3.94 -15.63
C TRP A 67 -2.06 3.06 -14.41
N ILE A 68 -2.03 1.73 -14.59
CA ILE A 68 -1.77 0.80 -13.49
C ILE A 68 -0.39 1.04 -12.91
N LEU A 69 0.65 1.14 -13.74
CA LEU A 69 2.03 1.39 -13.28
C LEU A 69 2.14 2.74 -12.56
N SER A 70 1.50 3.78 -13.08
CA SER A 70 1.46 5.10 -12.46
C SER A 70 0.79 5.06 -11.08
N LEU A 71 -0.35 4.38 -10.97
CA LEU A 71 -1.05 4.21 -9.70
C LEU A 71 -0.24 3.34 -8.71
N LEU A 72 0.44 2.29 -9.18
CA LEU A 72 1.35 1.49 -8.34
C LEU A 72 2.52 2.32 -7.81
N PHE A 73 3.07 3.25 -8.59
CA PHE A 73 4.05 4.22 -8.09
C PHE A 73 3.48 5.13 -7.00
N VAL A 74 2.26 5.64 -7.19
CA VAL A 74 1.56 6.41 -6.14
C VAL A 74 1.37 5.56 -4.88
N MET A 75 1.00 4.29 -5.02
CA MET A 75 0.87 3.35 -3.90
C MET A 75 2.20 3.12 -3.18
N ALA A 76 3.31 2.98 -3.92
CA ALA A 76 4.64 2.88 -3.33
C ALA A 76 4.99 4.14 -2.51
N TYR A 77 4.64 5.33 -2.99
CA TYR A 77 4.81 6.56 -2.20
C TYR A 77 3.92 6.58 -0.95
N VAL A 78 2.65 6.17 -1.08
CA VAL A 78 1.72 6.05 0.06
C VAL A 78 2.27 5.13 1.14
N ARG A 79 2.99 4.06 0.79
CA ARG A 79 3.68 3.20 1.76
C ARG A 79 4.73 3.93 2.59
N LEU A 80 5.52 4.80 1.97
CA LEU A 80 6.50 5.62 2.70
C LEU A 80 5.82 6.56 3.70
N VAL A 81 4.67 7.11 3.32
CA VAL A 81 3.82 7.92 4.20
C VAL A 81 3.25 7.06 5.35
N LEU A 82 2.74 5.86 5.05
CA LEU A 82 2.23 4.92 6.04
C LEU A 82 3.32 4.49 7.04
N ALA A 83 4.53 4.21 6.57
CA ALA A 83 5.68 3.89 7.42
C ALA A 83 5.98 5.05 8.40
N SER A 84 5.97 6.28 7.89
CA SER A 84 6.19 7.49 8.69
C SER A 84 5.07 7.73 9.72
N LEU A 85 3.82 7.49 9.33
CA LEU A 85 2.65 7.59 10.21
C LEU A 85 2.70 6.55 11.33
N LEU A 86 3.03 5.30 11.02
CA LEU A 86 3.16 4.22 12.02
C LEU A 86 4.30 4.50 13.00
N PHE A 87 5.46 4.91 12.49
CA PHE A 87 6.60 5.26 13.33
C PHE A 87 6.24 6.40 14.29
N THR A 88 5.59 7.43 13.78
CA THR A 88 5.19 8.60 14.59
C THR A 88 4.09 8.25 15.58
N SER A 89 3.12 7.41 15.21
CA SER A 89 2.03 7.00 16.10
C SER A 89 2.57 6.22 17.30
N VAL A 90 3.51 5.29 17.09
CA VAL A 90 4.15 4.51 18.15
C VAL A 90 5.06 5.39 19.00
N LYS A 91 5.90 6.23 18.39
CA LYS A 91 6.82 7.12 19.13
C LYS A 91 6.06 8.09 20.04
N LYS A 92 4.94 8.63 19.56
CA LYS A 92 4.09 9.58 20.31
C LYS A 92 2.98 8.91 21.13
N LYS A 93 2.86 7.58 21.08
CA LYS A 93 1.73 6.81 21.66
C LYS A 93 0.36 7.41 21.27
N SER A 94 0.23 7.88 20.03
CA SER A 94 -0.95 8.61 19.56
C SER A 94 -1.97 7.68 18.92
N VAL A 95 -3.08 7.47 19.61
CA VAL A 95 -4.22 6.66 19.14
C VAL A 95 -4.83 7.25 17.87
N LYS A 96 -4.96 8.58 17.77
CA LYS A 96 -5.49 9.27 16.59
C LYS A 96 -4.67 8.98 15.33
N LEU A 97 -3.33 9.04 15.43
CA LEU A 97 -2.45 8.71 14.30
C LEU A 97 -2.53 7.23 13.92
N ALA A 98 -2.70 6.33 14.91
CA ALA A 98 -2.89 4.91 14.63
C ALA A 98 -4.20 4.62 13.87
N TYR A 99 -5.31 5.31 14.21
CA TYR A 99 -6.56 5.21 13.45
C TYR A 99 -6.43 5.72 12.02
N ILE A 100 -5.78 6.87 11.82
CA ILE A 100 -5.52 7.41 10.47
C ILE A 100 -4.68 6.41 9.66
N TRP A 101 -3.61 5.87 10.26
CA TRP A 101 -2.77 4.87 9.63
C TRP A 101 -3.58 3.63 9.21
N MET A 102 -4.42 3.10 10.09
CA MET A 102 -5.27 1.95 9.79
C MET A 102 -6.25 2.23 8.64
N GLY A 103 -6.91 3.40 8.66
CA GLY A 103 -7.84 3.80 7.61
C GLY A 103 -7.17 3.90 6.24
N VAL A 104 -6.01 4.56 6.16
CA VAL A 104 -5.24 4.67 4.92
C VAL A 104 -4.74 3.30 4.46
N LYS A 105 -4.35 2.42 5.39
CA LYS A 105 -3.91 1.05 5.06
C LYS A 105 -5.03 0.21 4.44
N ILE A 106 -6.25 0.28 4.98
CA ILE A 106 -7.42 -0.42 4.43
C ILE A 106 -7.74 0.08 3.03
N PHE A 107 -7.77 1.40 2.84
CA PHE A 107 -7.98 2.00 1.53
C PHE A 107 -6.92 1.54 0.52
N ALA A 108 -5.65 1.49 0.92
CA ALA A 108 -4.56 1.02 0.09
C ALA A 108 -4.72 -0.45 -0.34
N VAL A 109 -5.18 -1.32 0.56
CA VAL A 109 -5.47 -2.73 0.25
C VAL A 109 -6.57 -2.84 -0.81
N ILE A 110 -7.67 -2.09 -0.64
CA ILE A 110 -8.79 -2.08 -1.58
C ILE A 110 -8.33 -1.60 -2.96
N MET A 111 -7.60 -0.48 -3.02
CA MET A 111 -7.03 0.03 -4.27
C MET A 111 -6.13 -0.99 -4.96
N SER A 112 -5.31 -1.70 -4.19
CA SER A 112 -4.41 -2.73 -4.73
C SER A 112 -5.18 -3.90 -5.36
N ILE A 113 -6.32 -4.30 -4.78
CA ILE A 113 -7.22 -5.31 -5.36
C ILE A 113 -7.75 -4.85 -6.72
N PHE A 114 -8.23 -3.62 -6.82
CA PHE A 114 -8.69 -3.06 -8.10
C PHE A 114 -7.56 -3.01 -9.14
N LEU A 115 -6.36 -2.62 -8.73
CA LEU A 115 -5.18 -2.59 -9.60
C LEU A 115 -4.77 -3.98 -10.10
N LEU A 116 -4.85 -5.01 -9.25
CA LEU A 116 -4.59 -6.39 -9.67
C LEU A 116 -5.62 -6.87 -10.70
N LEU A 117 -6.91 -6.62 -10.45
CA LEU A 117 -7.97 -6.98 -11.39
C LEU A 117 -7.78 -6.27 -12.73
N ALA A 118 -7.46 -4.98 -12.72
CA ALA A 118 -7.14 -4.22 -13.92
C ALA A 118 -5.89 -4.76 -14.63
N ALA A 119 -4.87 -5.19 -13.89
CA ALA A 119 -3.64 -5.73 -14.47
C ALA A 119 -3.84 -7.05 -15.23
N LEU A 120 -4.94 -7.79 -14.98
CA LEU A 120 -5.21 -9.05 -15.68
C LEU A 120 -5.32 -8.89 -17.20
N THR A 121 -5.67 -7.70 -17.69
CA THR A 121 -5.77 -7.38 -19.13
C THR A 121 -4.46 -6.90 -19.75
N THR A 122 -3.37 -6.83 -18.97
CA THR A 122 -2.08 -6.25 -19.38
C THR A 122 -0.96 -7.28 -19.55
N GLY A 123 0.27 -6.81 -19.80
CA GLY A 123 1.46 -7.65 -19.92
C GLY A 123 1.87 -8.33 -18.60
N PHE A 124 2.71 -9.36 -18.72
CA PHE A 124 3.16 -10.18 -17.58
C PHE A 124 3.81 -9.36 -16.45
N TYR A 125 4.70 -8.43 -16.77
CA TYR A 125 5.41 -7.63 -15.77
C TYR A 125 4.49 -6.70 -14.96
N THR A 126 3.45 -6.13 -15.58
CA THR A 126 2.44 -5.32 -14.87
C THR A 126 1.63 -6.18 -13.90
N LYS A 127 1.26 -7.40 -14.30
CA LYS A 127 0.61 -8.38 -13.40
C LYS A 127 1.48 -8.72 -12.21
N MET A 128 2.78 -8.96 -12.44
CA MET A 128 3.73 -9.24 -11.37
C MET A 128 3.85 -8.06 -10.39
N ALA A 129 3.94 -6.83 -10.89
CA ALA A 129 4.02 -5.64 -10.04
C ALA A 129 2.76 -5.48 -9.17
N ALA A 130 1.56 -5.63 -9.76
CA ALA A 130 0.31 -5.55 -9.02
C ALA A 130 0.12 -6.71 -8.01
N ALA A 131 0.58 -7.92 -8.37
CA ALA A 131 0.55 -9.07 -7.46
C ALA A 131 1.50 -8.89 -6.28
N ALA A 132 2.72 -8.40 -6.53
CA ALA A 132 3.68 -8.06 -5.48
C ALA A 132 3.11 -7.00 -4.53
N GLU A 133 2.46 -5.98 -5.08
CA GLU A 133 1.78 -4.93 -4.29
C GLU A 133 0.79 -5.54 -3.28
N ILE A 134 -0.13 -6.40 -3.74
CA ILE A 134 -1.06 -7.10 -2.84
C ILE A 134 -0.33 -8.01 -1.85
N GLY A 135 0.69 -8.75 -2.29
CA GLY A 135 1.45 -9.65 -1.43
C GLY A 135 2.03 -8.92 -0.21
N PHE A 136 2.61 -7.74 -0.42
CA PHE A 136 3.12 -6.91 0.67
C PHE A 136 2.03 -6.34 1.57
N HIS A 137 0.85 -6.03 1.03
CA HIS A 137 -0.31 -5.65 1.83
C HIS A 137 -0.76 -6.80 2.75
N VAL A 138 -0.79 -8.04 2.26
CA VAL A 138 -1.14 -9.22 3.07
C VAL A 138 -0.11 -9.45 4.19
N ILE A 139 1.18 -9.34 3.88
CA ILE A 139 2.25 -9.47 4.87
C ILE A 139 2.08 -8.40 5.97
N THR A 140 1.88 -7.15 5.60
CA THR A 140 1.72 -6.05 6.56
C THR A 140 0.41 -6.15 7.37
N LEU A 141 -0.68 -6.68 6.80
CA LEU A 141 -1.91 -7.02 7.52
C LEU A 141 -1.71 -8.14 8.55
N TYR A 142 -0.90 -9.14 8.23
CA TYR A 142 -0.54 -10.19 9.20
C TYR A 142 0.15 -9.58 10.43
N TYR A 143 1.07 -8.62 10.21
CA TYR A 143 1.72 -7.91 11.32
C TYR A 143 0.81 -6.92 12.04
N ILE A 144 -0.25 -6.40 11.40
CA ILE A 144 -1.30 -5.64 12.11
C ILE A 144 -1.93 -6.47 13.21
N LYS A 145 -2.20 -7.76 12.96
CA LYS A 145 -2.73 -8.66 14.00
C LYS A 145 -1.78 -8.76 15.20
N VAL A 146 -0.47 -8.79 14.95
CA VAL A 146 0.56 -8.79 16.01
C VAL A 146 0.62 -7.44 16.74
N LEU A 147 0.38 -6.34 16.04
CA LEU A 147 0.35 -4.99 16.60
C LEU A 147 -0.96 -4.69 17.35
N TYR A 148 -2.04 -5.44 17.09
CA TYR A 148 -3.38 -5.15 17.60
C TYR A 148 -3.42 -5.06 19.12
N ASP A 149 -2.84 -6.05 19.83
CA ASP A 149 -2.83 -6.06 21.30
C ASP A 149 -2.14 -4.81 21.86
N SER A 150 -1.05 -4.38 21.23
CA SER A 150 -0.30 -3.18 21.64
C SER A 150 -1.02 -1.88 21.29
N LEU A 151 -1.73 -1.83 20.17
CA LEU A 151 -2.60 -0.71 19.79
C LEU A 151 -3.78 -0.59 20.77
N ASP A 152 -4.34 -1.72 21.19
CA ASP A 152 -5.43 -1.79 22.15
C ASP A 152 -4.99 -1.39 23.57
N GLU A 153 -3.77 -1.76 23.99
CA GLU A 153 -3.16 -1.25 25.22
C GLU A 153 -3.01 0.28 25.20
N MET A 154 -2.55 0.85 24.07
CA MET A 154 -2.46 2.31 23.92
C MET A 154 -3.84 2.98 23.98
N ARG A 155 -4.87 2.36 23.39
CA ARG A 155 -6.26 2.82 23.48
C ARG A 155 -6.74 2.81 24.92
N ARG A 156 -6.61 1.68 25.63
CA ARG A 156 -7.04 1.54 27.04
C ARG A 156 -6.34 2.55 27.95
N ALA A 157 -5.05 2.78 27.74
CA ALA A 157 -4.30 3.81 28.48
C ALA A 157 -4.82 5.23 28.21
N ASN A 158 -5.16 5.53 26.95
CA ASN A 158 -5.74 6.80 26.56
C ASN A 158 -7.14 7.02 27.15
N ASP A 159 -7.99 6.00 27.12
CA ASP A 159 -9.36 6.06 27.66
C ASP A 159 -9.33 6.27 29.19
N HIS A 160 -8.40 5.62 29.89
CA HIS A 160 -8.17 5.85 31.32
C HIS A 160 -7.71 7.30 31.61
N LEU A 161 -6.83 7.87 30.77
CA LEU A 161 -6.41 9.27 30.91
C LEU A 161 -7.54 10.26 30.66
N ILE A 162 -8.44 9.96 29.73
CA ILE A 162 -9.63 10.78 29.44
C ILE A 162 -10.61 10.73 30.63
N SER A 163 -10.90 9.53 31.16
CA SER A 163 -11.76 9.34 32.34
C SER A 163 -11.24 10.14 33.55
N LYS A 164 -9.93 10.08 33.80
CA LYS A 164 -9.31 10.82 34.90
C LYS A 164 -9.36 12.33 34.72
N LYS A 165 -9.36 12.83 33.47
CA LYS A 165 -9.52 14.26 33.17
C LYS A 165 -10.94 14.74 33.34
N SER A 166 -11.95 13.91 33.10
CA SER A 166 -13.36 14.26 33.34
C SER A 166 -13.74 14.27 34.82
N GLU A 167 -12.92 13.69 35.69
CA GLU A 167 -13.11 13.68 37.15
C GLU A 167 -12.41 14.85 37.86
N LEU A 168 -11.61 15.64 37.15
CA LEU A 168 -10.96 16.84 37.70
C LEU A 168 -11.91 18.05 37.50
N PRO A 169 -12.20 18.83 38.57
CA PRO A 169 -13.12 19.96 38.54
C PRO A 169 -12.62 21.14 37.69
#